data_AF-A0A2W7C2C2-F1
#
_entry.id   AF-A0A2W7C2C2-F1
#
_cell.length_a   1.000
_cell.length_b   1.000
_cell.length_c   1.000
_cell.angle_alpha   90.00
_cell.angle_beta   90.00
_cell.angle_gamma   90.00
#
_symmetry.space_group_name_H-M   'P 1'
#
loop_
_entity.id
_entity.type
_entity.pdbx_description
1 polymer ?
#
loop_
_entity_poly.entity_id
_entity_poly.type
_entity_poly.pdbx_seq_one_letter_code
_entity_poly.pdbx_strand_id
1 'polypeptide(L)'
;MAHLQRRLAGLDGVMQRLTAEIDRICTMSDRIQASGEVGHWQMSLVSHRVGKCLTYYDMGSTRGRVELHSSLSAIVYRHVAPRGSNLGFQGRYALLEDFMQNFYIEVINAFRREHELPEDYTPRTRLELAEYMAFSEQYAKRRISLRGSQSQQLIVLRAQAFSRRQPAETSVDMTLVSEGAKTEAAEAHSRSSVVQQVREKMMADADDPGDGVMRDRVINTLVEYLKAQNQPDCVDYLALKLQDCSAAEIDDILGLSARERDYLQQRFKYHIEKFSQQHEWELVHQWLGANLEAHLGMTPTEWADFLVTLPTDHRRFLTLKQTQPAISDEAIAQTLGWTPKKVQRSWTKVLKQAWNYRNQARGSEAS
;
A
#
# COMPACT_ATOMS: atom_id res chain seq x y z
N MET A 1 -35.80 -32.26 -21.76
CA MET A 1 -36.27 -31.30 -20.74
C MET A 1 -36.29 -31.95 -19.36
N ALA A 2 -35.13 -32.30 -18.80
CA ALA A 2 -35.02 -33.00 -17.50
C ALA A 2 -33.77 -32.60 -16.68
N HIS A 3 -33.12 -31.47 -17.00
CA HIS A 3 -31.94 -30.96 -16.26
C HIS A 3 -32.22 -29.73 -15.38
N LEU A 4 -33.49 -29.38 -15.17
CA LEU A 4 -33.93 -28.36 -14.20
C LEU A 4 -34.30 -29.01 -12.86
N GLN A 5 -33.53 -30.02 -12.42
CA GLN A 5 -33.62 -30.52 -11.06
C GLN A 5 -33.09 -29.43 -10.11
N ARG A 6 -34.02 -28.77 -9.41
CA ARG A 6 -33.82 -27.90 -8.23
C ARG A 6 -32.40 -27.36 -8.06
N ARG A 7 -32.00 -26.43 -8.93
CA ARG A 7 -30.94 -25.49 -8.55
C ARG A 7 -31.57 -24.61 -7.48
N LEU A 8 -31.08 -24.68 -6.25
CA LEU A 8 -31.32 -23.65 -5.25
C LEU A 8 -30.59 -22.40 -5.76
N ALA A 9 -31.26 -21.67 -6.65
CA ALA A 9 -30.76 -20.52 -7.38
C ALA A 9 -31.50 -19.28 -6.89
N GLY A 10 -30.88 -18.12 -7.05
CA GLY A 10 -31.43 -16.87 -6.50
C GLY A 10 -31.35 -16.81 -4.98
N LEU A 11 -32.31 -16.13 -4.35
CA LEU A 11 -32.25 -15.76 -2.92
C LEU A 11 -32.14 -16.98 -1.99
N ASP A 12 -33.01 -17.97 -2.14
CA ASP A 12 -33.06 -19.14 -1.25
C ASP A 12 -31.74 -19.93 -1.28
N GLY A 13 -31.13 -20.03 -2.47
CA GLY A 13 -29.85 -20.70 -2.63
C GLY A 13 -28.69 -19.97 -1.98
N VAL A 14 -28.65 -18.65 -2.14
CA VAL A 14 -27.63 -17.81 -1.49
C VAL A 14 -27.79 -17.88 0.02
N MET A 15 -29.03 -17.79 0.52
CA MET A 15 -29.30 -17.90 1.96
C MET A 15 -28.85 -19.25 2.52
N GLN A 16 -29.22 -20.34 1.87
CA GLN A 16 -28.83 -21.67 2.33
C GLN A 16 -27.31 -21.88 2.34
N ARG A 17 -26.60 -21.37 1.33
CA ARG A 17 -25.14 -21.41 1.26
C ARG A 17 -24.49 -20.61 2.38
N LEU A 18 -24.96 -19.39 2.62
CA LEU A 18 -24.46 -18.55 3.71
C LEU A 18 -24.71 -19.19 5.08
N THR A 19 -25.90 -19.74 5.31
CA THR A 19 -26.21 -20.47 6.56
C THR A 19 -25.27 -21.66 6.74
N ALA A 20 -25.09 -22.48 5.70
CA ALA A 20 -24.19 -23.63 5.76
C ALA A 20 -22.73 -23.24 5.98
N GLU A 21 -22.25 -22.15 5.38
CA GLU A 21 -20.90 -21.60 5.63
C GLU A 21 -20.74 -21.21 7.09
N ILE A 22 -21.70 -20.47 7.65
CA ILE A 22 -21.63 -19.92 9.00
C ILE A 22 -21.69 -21.04 10.04
N ASP A 23 -22.60 -22.00 9.87
CA ASP A 23 -22.67 -23.16 10.75
C ASP A 23 -21.34 -23.94 10.73
N ARG A 24 -20.77 -24.17 9.54
CA ARG A 24 -19.46 -24.82 9.41
C ARG A 24 -18.35 -24.05 10.13
N ILE A 25 -18.27 -22.73 9.96
CA ILE A 25 -17.27 -21.88 10.63
C ILE A 25 -17.41 -21.97 12.15
N CYS A 26 -18.63 -21.88 12.66
CA CYS A 26 -18.90 -21.96 14.09
C CYS A 26 -18.52 -23.34 14.63
N THR A 27 -18.87 -24.43 13.96
CA THR A 27 -18.51 -25.80 14.38
C THR A 27 -17.00 -26.05 14.33
N MET A 28 -16.30 -25.55 13.32
CA MET A 28 -14.85 -25.79 13.15
C MET A 28 -13.96 -24.89 14.02
N SER A 29 -14.50 -23.83 14.64
CA SER A 29 -13.69 -22.89 15.40
C SER A 29 -13.69 -23.21 16.89
N ASP A 30 -12.59 -23.79 17.39
CA ASP A 30 -12.40 -24.06 18.82
C ASP A 30 -12.58 -22.81 19.69
N ARG A 31 -12.18 -21.64 19.18
CA ARG A 31 -12.35 -20.35 19.86
C ARG A 31 -13.82 -19.98 20.05
N ILE A 32 -14.64 -20.19 19.01
CA ILE A 32 -16.09 -19.90 19.07
C ILE A 32 -16.78 -20.92 19.98
N GLN A 33 -16.44 -22.21 19.84
CA GLN A 33 -17.01 -23.28 20.68
C GLN A 33 -16.65 -23.08 22.15
N ALA A 34 -15.40 -22.76 22.47
CA ALA A 34 -14.94 -22.50 23.83
C ALA A 34 -15.54 -21.21 24.45
N SER A 35 -16.05 -20.29 23.64
CA SER A 35 -16.65 -19.04 24.15
C SER A 35 -18.02 -19.24 24.81
N GLY A 36 -18.72 -20.37 24.55
CA GLY A 36 -20.07 -20.62 25.05
C GLY A 36 -21.18 -19.77 24.39
N GLU A 37 -20.84 -18.76 23.60
CA GLU A 37 -21.77 -17.81 22.97
C GLU A 37 -21.91 -18.03 21.45
N VAL A 38 -22.07 -19.28 21.02
CA VAL A 38 -22.09 -19.64 19.58
C VAL A 38 -23.15 -18.84 18.80
N GLY A 39 -24.34 -18.63 19.38
CA GLY A 39 -25.42 -17.88 18.74
C GLY A 39 -25.09 -16.41 18.47
N HIS A 40 -24.34 -15.75 19.38
CA HIS A 40 -23.89 -14.37 19.17
C HIS A 40 -22.87 -14.28 18.02
N TRP A 41 -21.95 -15.24 17.95
CA TRP A 41 -20.99 -15.35 16.84
C TRP A 41 -21.66 -15.66 15.50
N GLN A 42 -22.66 -16.55 15.49
CA GLN A 42 -23.46 -16.82 14.29
C GLN A 42 -24.12 -15.54 13.79
N MET A 43 -24.78 -14.77 14.65
CA MET A 43 -25.43 -13.53 14.23
C MET A 43 -24.45 -12.47 13.73
N SER A 44 -23.29 -12.36 14.36
CA SER A 44 -22.23 -11.43 13.93
C SER A 44 -21.68 -11.82 12.56
N LEU A 45 -21.46 -13.12 12.31
CA LEU A 45 -21.00 -13.64 11.03
C LEU A 45 -22.05 -13.46 9.94
N VAL A 46 -23.33 -13.74 10.22
CA VAL A 46 -24.44 -13.49 9.28
C VAL A 46 -24.46 -12.03 8.87
N SER A 47 -24.47 -11.10 9.84
CA SER A 47 -24.52 -9.67 9.58
C SER A 47 -23.35 -9.22 8.69
N HIS A 48 -22.14 -9.70 8.99
CA HIS A 48 -20.96 -9.37 8.20
C HIS A 48 -21.02 -9.94 6.77
N ARG A 49 -21.40 -11.22 6.62
CA ARG A 49 -21.48 -11.88 5.30
C ARG A 49 -22.56 -11.28 4.42
N VAL A 50 -23.75 -11.07 4.97
CA VAL A 50 -24.87 -10.43 4.28
C VAL A 50 -24.52 -8.99 3.92
N GLY A 51 -23.95 -8.21 4.84
CA GLY A 51 -23.54 -6.83 4.58
C GLY A 51 -22.52 -6.73 3.43
N LYS A 52 -21.55 -7.64 3.36
CA LYS A 52 -20.60 -7.70 2.23
C LYS A 52 -21.27 -8.09 0.91
N CYS A 53 -22.15 -9.08 0.93
CA CYS A 53 -22.93 -9.45 -0.25
C CYS A 53 -23.79 -8.28 -0.75
N LEU A 54 -24.49 -7.59 0.14
CA LEU A 54 -25.31 -6.42 -0.19
C LEU A 54 -24.47 -5.25 -0.72
N THR A 55 -23.28 -5.02 -0.18
CA THR A 55 -22.35 -4.00 -0.71
C THR A 55 -22.04 -4.24 -2.19
N TYR A 56 -21.68 -5.48 -2.55
CA TYR A 56 -21.44 -5.85 -3.94
C TYR A 56 -22.70 -5.89 -4.79
N TYR A 57 -23.83 -6.26 -4.19
CA TYR A 57 -25.13 -6.19 -4.85
C TYR A 57 -25.45 -4.75 -5.24
N ASP A 58 -25.34 -3.79 -4.33
CA ASP A 58 -25.65 -2.37 -4.54
C ASP A 58 -24.74 -1.73 -5.58
N MET A 59 -23.44 -2.04 -5.56
CA MET A 59 -22.49 -1.62 -6.61
C MET A 59 -22.89 -2.14 -8.00
N GLY A 60 -23.53 -3.31 -8.07
CA GLY A 60 -23.94 -3.93 -9.32
C GLY A 60 -22.79 -4.61 -10.06
N SER A 61 -23.13 -5.27 -11.17
CA SER A 61 -22.22 -6.20 -11.86
C SER A 61 -20.95 -5.54 -12.39
N THR A 62 -21.05 -4.38 -13.04
CA THR A 62 -19.88 -3.73 -13.65
C THR A 62 -18.98 -3.10 -12.59
N ARG A 63 -19.53 -2.22 -11.75
CA ARG A 63 -18.74 -1.52 -10.73
C ARG A 63 -18.17 -2.47 -9.67
N GLY A 64 -18.94 -3.48 -9.24
CA GLY A 64 -18.46 -4.47 -8.27
C GLY A 64 -17.27 -5.28 -8.77
N ARG A 65 -17.27 -5.68 -10.06
CA ARG A 65 -16.13 -6.39 -10.67
C ARG A 65 -14.89 -5.51 -10.77
N VAL A 66 -15.06 -4.26 -11.19
CA VAL A 66 -13.95 -3.29 -11.26
C VAL A 66 -13.37 -3.06 -9.86
N GLU A 67 -14.23 -2.85 -8.86
CA GLU A 67 -13.84 -2.63 -7.46
C GLU A 67 -13.06 -3.81 -6.88
N LEU A 68 -13.60 -5.02 -7.05
CA LEU A 68 -12.98 -6.27 -6.60
C LEU A 68 -11.62 -6.49 -7.27
N HIS A 69 -11.57 -6.41 -8.61
CA HIS A 69 -10.35 -6.60 -9.38
C HIS A 69 -9.30 -5.57 -9.00
N SER A 70 -9.68 -4.31 -8.87
CA SER A 70 -8.79 -3.23 -8.46
C SER A 70 -8.23 -3.46 -7.05
N SER A 71 -9.08 -3.82 -6.08
CA SER A 71 -8.65 -4.05 -4.70
C SER A 71 -7.69 -5.23 -4.59
N LEU A 72 -8.01 -6.36 -5.24
CA LEU A 72 -7.14 -7.54 -5.21
C LEU A 72 -5.82 -7.30 -5.96
N SER A 73 -5.89 -6.62 -7.10
CA SER A 73 -4.72 -6.26 -7.89
C SER A 73 -3.74 -5.37 -7.13
N ALA A 74 -4.25 -4.38 -6.39
CA ALA A 74 -3.41 -3.52 -5.55
C ALA A 74 -2.62 -4.32 -4.50
N ILE A 75 -3.24 -5.33 -3.87
CA ILE A 75 -2.60 -6.20 -2.88
C ILE A 75 -1.42 -6.98 -3.49
N VAL A 76 -1.59 -7.51 -4.72
CA VAL A 76 -0.59 -8.40 -5.33
C VAL A 76 0.35 -7.72 -6.31
N TYR A 77 0.13 -6.45 -6.67
CA TYR A 77 0.92 -5.75 -7.67
C TYR A 77 2.43 -5.85 -7.44
N ARG A 78 2.88 -5.71 -6.19
CA ARG A 78 4.31 -5.81 -5.83
C ARG A 78 4.85 -7.24 -5.82
N HIS A 79 3.99 -8.23 -5.85
CA HIS A 79 4.32 -9.65 -5.68
C HIS A 79 4.24 -10.46 -6.97
N VAL A 80 3.55 -9.95 -8.01
CA VAL A 80 3.42 -10.65 -9.31
C VAL A 80 4.69 -10.62 -10.15
N ALA A 81 5.57 -9.64 -9.94
CA ALA A 81 6.83 -9.52 -10.65
C ALA A 81 8.01 -10.09 -9.83
N PRO A 82 9.05 -10.68 -10.46
CA PRO A 82 10.26 -11.10 -9.78
C PRO A 82 10.98 -9.92 -9.11
N ARG A 83 11.61 -10.17 -7.96
CA ARG A 83 12.42 -9.15 -7.26
C ARG A 83 13.61 -8.76 -8.15
N GLY A 84 13.71 -7.47 -8.48
CA GLY A 84 14.75 -6.95 -9.38
C GLY A 84 14.38 -6.96 -10.87
N SER A 85 13.13 -7.25 -11.23
CA SER A 85 12.66 -7.06 -12.61
C SER A 85 12.56 -5.57 -12.97
N ASN A 86 13.08 -5.21 -14.15
CA ASN A 86 13.01 -3.86 -14.73
C ASN A 86 11.71 -3.63 -15.53
N LEU A 87 10.64 -4.36 -15.18
CA LEU A 87 9.35 -4.21 -15.85
C LEU A 87 8.71 -2.89 -15.44
N GLY A 88 8.37 -2.05 -16.43
CA GLY A 88 7.54 -0.87 -16.25
C GLY A 88 6.09 -1.23 -15.88
N PHE A 89 5.26 -0.22 -15.64
CA PHE A 89 3.87 -0.41 -15.20
C PHE A 89 3.05 -1.31 -16.13
N GLN A 90 3.17 -1.12 -17.45
CA GLN A 90 2.42 -1.92 -18.44
C GLN A 90 2.81 -3.39 -18.44
N GLY A 91 4.12 -3.70 -18.39
CA GLY A 91 4.60 -5.07 -18.29
C GLY A 91 4.17 -5.77 -16.99
N ARG A 92 4.20 -5.04 -15.86
CA ARG A 92 3.67 -5.57 -14.59
C ARG A 92 2.17 -5.75 -14.61
N TYR A 93 1.43 -4.86 -15.26
CA TYR A 93 -0.01 -4.98 -15.39
C TYR A 93 -0.40 -6.19 -16.25
N ALA A 94 0.34 -6.49 -17.32
CA ALA A 94 0.12 -7.71 -18.12
C ALA A 94 0.30 -8.99 -17.28
N LEU A 95 1.36 -9.06 -16.46
CA LEU A 95 1.56 -10.17 -15.52
C LEU A 95 0.48 -10.23 -14.45
N LEU A 96 -0.01 -9.07 -14.01
CA LEU A 96 -1.10 -8.97 -13.05
C LEU A 96 -2.41 -9.52 -13.62
N GLU A 97 -2.75 -9.20 -14.87
CA GLU A 97 -3.95 -9.72 -15.54
C GLU A 97 -3.89 -11.24 -15.68
N ASP A 98 -2.77 -11.81 -16.15
CA ASP A 98 -2.60 -13.25 -16.25
C ASP A 98 -2.71 -13.93 -14.87
N PHE A 99 -2.06 -13.37 -13.85
CA PHE A 99 -2.21 -13.84 -12.48
C PHE A 99 -3.67 -13.79 -12.01
N MET A 100 -4.35 -12.66 -12.19
CA MET A 100 -5.73 -12.45 -11.72
C MET A 100 -6.71 -13.37 -12.44
N GLN A 101 -6.54 -13.60 -13.74
CA GLN A 101 -7.37 -14.54 -14.51
C GLN A 101 -7.26 -15.97 -13.94
N ASN A 102 -6.02 -16.45 -13.72
CA ASN A 102 -5.78 -17.75 -13.12
C ASN A 102 -6.31 -17.83 -11.67
N PHE A 103 -6.17 -16.74 -10.92
CA PHE A 103 -6.65 -16.67 -9.55
C PHE A 103 -8.17 -16.73 -9.47
N TYR A 104 -8.91 -16.06 -10.36
CA TYR A 104 -10.37 -16.18 -10.40
C TYR A 104 -10.85 -17.59 -10.77
N ILE A 105 -10.10 -18.31 -11.62
CA ILE A 105 -10.37 -19.72 -11.90
C ILE A 105 -10.16 -20.58 -10.64
N GLU A 106 -9.11 -20.33 -9.85
CA GLU A 106 -8.91 -20.97 -8.55
C GLU A 106 -10.08 -20.68 -7.60
N VAL A 107 -10.49 -19.41 -7.51
CA VAL A 107 -11.53 -18.94 -6.60
C VAL A 107 -12.89 -19.55 -6.94
N ILE A 108 -13.31 -19.59 -8.21
CA ILE A 108 -14.61 -20.20 -8.58
C ILE A 108 -14.61 -21.71 -8.28
N ASN A 109 -13.47 -22.39 -8.45
CA ASN A 109 -13.34 -23.80 -8.08
C ASN A 109 -13.38 -23.99 -6.56
N ALA A 110 -12.78 -23.09 -5.79
CA ALA A 110 -12.91 -23.10 -4.33
C ALA A 110 -14.35 -22.82 -3.89
N PHE A 111 -15.01 -21.84 -4.50
CA PHE A 111 -16.42 -21.52 -4.24
C PHE A 111 -17.31 -22.74 -4.46
N ARG A 112 -17.12 -23.45 -5.57
CA ARG A 112 -17.88 -24.67 -5.89
C ARG A 112 -17.65 -25.78 -4.85
N ARG A 113 -16.40 -26.05 -4.49
CA ARG A 113 -16.06 -27.08 -3.48
C ARG A 113 -16.62 -26.73 -2.10
N GLU A 114 -16.46 -25.48 -1.65
CA GLU A 114 -16.87 -25.07 -0.31
C GLU A 114 -18.40 -25.05 -0.16
N HIS A 115 -19.14 -24.79 -1.24
CA HIS A 115 -20.61 -24.77 -1.24
C HIS A 115 -21.26 -26.02 -1.85
N GLU A 116 -20.48 -27.07 -2.14
CA GLU A 116 -20.96 -28.33 -2.70
C GLU A 116 -21.77 -28.14 -4.00
N LEU A 117 -21.32 -27.20 -4.85
CA LEU A 117 -21.97 -26.85 -6.11
C LEU A 117 -21.43 -27.69 -7.27
N PRO A 118 -22.22 -27.90 -8.33
CA PRO A 118 -21.77 -28.55 -9.56
C PRO A 118 -20.55 -27.88 -10.20
N GLU A 119 -19.75 -28.66 -10.93
CA GLU A 119 -18.56 -28.16 -11.64
C GLU A 119 -18.88 -27.11 -12.72
N ASP A 120 -20.08 -27.16 -13.29
CA ASP A 120 -20.56 -26.20 -14.30
C ASP A 120 -21.21 -24.95 -13.66
N TYR A 121 -21.16 -24.82 -12.33
CA TYR A 121 -21.78 -23.71 -11.65
C TYR A 121 -21.14 -22.38 -12.06
N THR A 122 -21.98 -21.45 -12.49
CA THR A 122 -21.64 -20.04 -12.68
C THR A 122 -22.75 -19.18 -12.08
N PRO A 123 -22.42 -18.03 -11.48
CA PRO A 123 -23.42 -17.05 -11.02
C PRO A 123 -24.29 -16.58 -12.19
N ARG A 124 -25.61 -16.63 -12.05
CA ARG A 124 -26.56 -16.21 -13.11
C ARG A 124 -27.40 -15.02 -12.70
N THR A 125 -27.57 -14.79 -11.41
CA THR A 125 -28.28 -13.63 -10.88
C THR A 125 -27.31 -12.59 -10.31
N ARG A 126 -27.75 -11.33 -10.19
CA ARG A 126 -26.97 -10.26 -9.55
C ARG A 126 -26.59 -10.61 -8.11
N LEU A 127 -27.48 -11.30 -7.39
CA LEU A 127 -27.24 -11.71 -6.01
C LEU A 127 -26.20 -12.84 -5.92
N GLU A 128 -26.28 -13.85 -6.79
CA GLU A 128 -25.25 -14.90 -6.87
C GLU A 128 -23.89 -14.32 -7.27
N LEU A 129 -23.88 -13.33 -8.17
CA LEU A 129 -22.63 -12.65 -8.53
C LEU A 129 -22.06 -11.87 -7.34
N ALA A 130 -22.92 -11.20 -6.57
CA ALA A 130 -22.50 -10.45 -5.39
C ALA A 130 -21.97 -11.38 -4.28
N GLU A 131 -22.61 -12.53 -4.07
CA GLU A 131 -22.13 -13.60 -3.19
C GLU A 131 -20.75 -14.09 -3.64
N TYR A 132 -20.59 -14.40 -4.92
CA TYR A 132 -19.30 -14.82 -5.49
C TYR A 132 -18.21 -13.74 -5.32
N MET A 133 -18.52 -12.47 -5.54
CA MET A 133 -17.56 -11.37 -5.37
C MET A 133 -17.15 -11.19 -3.90
N ALA A 134 -18.12 -11.26 -2.97
CA ALA A 134 -17.85 -11.23 -1.54
C ALA A 134 -16.97 -12.41 -1.10
N PHE A 135 -17.29 -13.62 -1.56
CA PHE A 135 -16.48 -14.80 -1.33
C PHE A 135 -15.07 -14.64 -1.90
N SER A 136 -14.94 -14.11 -3.12
CA SER A 136 -13.65 -13.92 -3.79
C SER A 136 -12.73 -13.01 -2.97
N GLU A 137 -13.26 -11.89 -2.46
CA GLU A 137 -12.53 -10.97 -1.59
C GLU A 137 -12.06 -11.66 -0.30
N GLN A 138 -12.95 -12.40 0.36
CA GLN A 138 -12.64 -13.14 1.59
C GLN A 138 -11.60 -14.24 1.35
N TYR A 139 -11.77 -15.03 0.28
CA TYR A 139 -10.88 -16.11 -0.09
C TYR A 139 -9.46 -15.59 -0.34
N ALA A 140 -9.34 -14.49 -1.07
CA ALA A 140 -8.07 -13.82 -1.34
C ALA A 140 -7.38 -13.32 -0.07
N LYS A 141 -8.13 -12.67 0.83
CA LYS A 141 -7.63 -12.06 2.07
C LYS A 141 -7.44 -13.06 3.21
N ARG A 142 -7.80 -14.34 3.02
CA ARG A 142 -7.63 -15.40 4.01
C ARG A 142 -6.16 -15.50 4.43
N ARG A 143 -5.92 -15.45 5.74
CA ARG A 143 -4.58 -15.55 6.34
C ARG A 143 -4.16 -17.02 6.44
N ILE A 144 -2.98 -17.33 5.91
CA ILE A 144 -2.34 -18.64 5.98
C ILE A 144 -1.12 -18.51 6.90
N SER A 145 -1.11 -19.30 7.97
CA SER A 145 0.03 -19.37 8.90
C SER A 145 1.15 -20.22 8.29
N LEU A 146 2.33 -19.64 8.15
CA LEU A 146 3.53 -20.31 7.68
C LEU A 146 4.39 -20.79 8.87
N ARG A 147 5.34 -21.68 8.59
CA ARG A 147 6.35 -22.11 9.58
C ARG A 147 7.17 -20.87 10.00
N GLY A 148 7.16 -20.52 11.28
CA GLY A 148 7.90 -19.37 11.83
C GLY A 148 7.07 -18.12 12.18
N SER A 149 5.82 -18.29 12.63
CA SER A 149 4.95 -17.22 13.15
C SER A 149 4.56 -16.11 12.16
N GLN A 150 4.85 -16.27 10.86
CA GLN A 150 4.41 -15.32 9.83
C GLN A 150 3.08 -15.75 9.23
N SER A 151 2.14 -14.81 9.16
CA SER A 151 0.83 -15.02 8.55
C SER A 151 0.67 -14.15 7.31
N GLN A 152 0.48 -14.77 6.15
CA GLN A 152 0.35 -14.05 4.87
C GLN A 152 -1.02 -14.30 4.24
N GLN A 153 -1.50 -13.35 3.45
CA GLN A 153 -2.74 -13.51 2.69
C GLN A 153 -2.54 -14.55 1.57
N LEU A 154 -3.56 -15.36 1.31
CA LEU A 154 -3.52 -16.41 0.31
C LEU A 154 -3.16 -15.85 -1.08
N ILE A 155 -3.77 -14.75 -1.48
CA ILE A 155 -3.52 -14.15 -2.80
C ILE A 155 -2.06 -13.69 -2.96
N VAL A 156 -1.42 -13.21 -1.89
CA VAL A 156 0.01 -12.83 -1.87
C VAL A 156 0.89 -14.06 -2.04
N LEU A 157 0.59 -15.16 -1.36
CA LEU A 157 1.33 -16.42 -1.52
C LEU A 157 1.22 -16.96 -2.94
N ARG A 158 0.03 -16.88 -3.54
CA ARG A 158 -0.19 -17.27 -4.93
C ARG A 158 0.59 -16.38 -5.89
N ALA A 159 0.58 -15.06 -5.71
CA ALA A 159 1.34 -14.13 -6.54
C ALA A 159 2.85 -14.37 -6.45
N GLN A 160 3.38 -14.63 -5.25
CA GLN A 160 4.80 -14.99 -5.09
C GLN A 160 5.15 -16.31 -5.77
N ALA A 161 4.28 -17.32 -5.69
CA ALA A 161 4.48 -18.59 -6.38
C ALA A 161 4.40 -18.43 -7.91
N PHE A 162 3.50 -17.58 -8.40
CA PHE A 162 3.39 -17.21 -9.80
C PHE A 162 4.67 -16.52 -10.29
N SER A 163 5.13 -15.50 -9.58
CA SER A 163 6.38 -14.76 -9.86
C SER A 163 7.60 -15.68 -9.92
N ARG A 164 7.73 -16.66 -9.00
CA ARG A 164 8.84 -17.63 -9.01
C ARG A 164 8.81 -18.61 -10.18
N ARG A 165 7.65 -18.82 -10.80
CA ARG A 165 7.48 -19.71 -11.97
C ARG A 165 7.69 -18.98 -13.29
N GLN A 166 7.79 -17.65 -13.27
CA GLN A 166 8.07 -16.88 -14.47
C GLN A 166 9.50 -17.20 -14.97
N PRO A 167 9.67 -17.49 -16.27
CA PRO A 167 10.97 -17.58 -16.90
C PRO A 167 11.83 -16.34 -16.59
N ALA A 168 13.15 -16.52 -16.51
CA ALA A 168 14.06 -15.39 -16.27
C ALA A 168 13.96 -14.36 -17.41
N GLU A 169 13.63 -14.83 -18.60
CA GLU A 169 13.43 -14.06 -19.83
C GLU A 169 12.19 -13.14 -19.74
N THR A 170 11.20 -13.46 -18.91
CA THR A 170 10.01 -12.59 -18.69
C THR A 170 10.38 -11.28 -17.98
N SER A 171 11.57 -11.20 -17.39
CA SER A 171 12.10 -9.94 -16.82
C SER A 171 12.70 -8.99 -17.85
N VAL A 172 12.89 -9.46 -19.08
CA VAL A 172 13.34 -8.65 -20.22
C VAL A 172 12.11 -8.04 -20.87
N ASP A 173 11.91 -6.75 -20.65
CA ASP A 173 10.83 -6.01 -21.27
C ASP A 173 11.12 -5.85 -22.78
N MET A 174 10.60 -6.76 -23.61
CA MET A 174 10.72 -6.68 -25.07
C MET A 174 10.07 -5.40 -25.64
N THR A 175 9.25 -4.69 -24.86
CA THR A 175 8.68 -3.41 -25.29
C THR A 175 9.67 -2.25 -25.25
N LEU A 176 10.77 -2.37 -24.48
CA LEU A 176 11.90 -1.42 -24.53
C LEU A 176 12.72 -1.53 -25.84
N VAL A 177 12.60 -2.66 -26.56
CA VAL A 177 13.29 -2.90 -27.85
C VAL A 177 12.39 -2.58 -29.05
N SER A 178 11.08 -2.36 -28.86
CA SER A 178 10.19 -1.99 -29.96
C SER A 178 10.24 -0.49 -30.21
N GLU A 179 11.24 -0.04 -30.97
CA GLU A 179 11.17 1.23 -31.68
C GLU A 179 9.82 1.32 -32.44
N GLY A 180 8.95 2.25 -32.05
CA GLY A 180 7.98 2.85 -32.98
C GLY A 180 6.63 2.17 -33.22
N ALA A 181 6.07 1.34 -32.33
CA ALA A 181 4.70 0.83 -32.49
C ALA A 181 3.73 1.36 -31.42
N LYS A 182 3.28 2.60 -31.57
CA LYS A 182 2.05 3.09 -30.92
C LYS A 182 0.85 2.35 -31.51
N THR A 183 0.54 1.17 -31.00
CA THR A 183 -0.70 0.45 -31.35
C THR A 183 -1.85 0.94 -30.46
N GLU A 184 -3.00 1.25 -31.08
CA GLU A 184 -4.24 1.69 -30.39
C GLU A 184 -4.68 0.76 -29.24
N ALA A 185 -4.31 -0.51 -29.28
CA ALA A 185 -4.61 -1.48 -28.21
C ALA A 185 -3.92 -1.17 -26.87
N ALA A 186 -2.68 -0.65 -26.90
CA ALA A 186 -1.96 -0.26 -25.69
C ALA A 186 -2.52 1.04 -25.08
N GLU A 187 -2.97 1.98 -25.92
CA GLU A 187 -3.66 3.19 -25.47
C GLU A 187 -5.06 2.90 -24.93
N ALA A 188 -5.80 1.96 -25.53
CA ALA A 188 -7.10 1.51 -25.04
C ALA A 188 -6.98 0.81 -23.67
N HIS A 189 -5.92 0.01 -23.48
CA HIS A 189 -5.64 -0.65 -22.21
C HIS A 189 -5.27 0.35 -21.10
N SER A 190 -4.41 1.33 -21.40
CA SER A 190 -4.06 2.42 -20.47
C SER A 190 -5.26 3.31 -20.10
N ARG A 191 -6.36 3.26 -20.86
CA ARG A 191 -7.63 3.97 -20.62
C ARG A 191 -8.71 3.13 -19.94
N SER A 192 -8.43 1.86 -19.61
CA SER A 192 -9.38 1.02 -18.88
C SER A 192 -9.62 1.58 -17.48
N SER A 193 -10.89 1.71 -17.08
CA SER A 193 -11.27 2.19 -15.75
C SER A 193 -10.70 1.32 -14.63
N VAL A 194 -10.45 0.04 -14.90
CA VAL A 194 -9.80 -0.91 -13.99
C VAL A 194 -8.33 -0.53 -13.77
N VAL A 195 -7.59 -0.25 -14.84
CA VAL A 195 -6.17 0.13 -14.77
C VAL A 195 -6.01 1.42 -13.98
N GLN A 196 -6.88 2.40 -14.25
CA GLN A 196 -6.87 3.66 -13.53
C GLN A 196 -7.19 3.48 -12.04
N GLN A 197 -8.20 2.68 -11.68
CA GLN A 197 -8.53 2.40 -10.28
C GLN A 197 -7.47 1.56 -9.56
N VAL A 198 -6.80 0.62 -10.25
CA VAL A 198 -5.66 -0.11 -9.69
C VAL A 198 -4.55 0.87 -9.35
N ARG A 199 -4.21 1.79 -10.26
CA ARG A 199 -3.21 2.83 -10.02
C ARG A 199 -3.63 3.75 -8.87
N GLU A 200 -4.85 4.25 -8.88
CA GLU A 200 -5.41 5.09 -7.81
C GLU A 200 -5.40 4.36 -6.46
N LYS A 201 -5.80 3.08 -6.39
CA LYS A 201 -5.73 2.30 -5.14
C LYS A 201 -4.33 1.95 -4.71
N MET A 202 -3.38 1.77 -5.62
CA MET A 202 -1.99 1.63 -5.22
C MET A 202 -1.41 2.93 -4.66
N MET A 203 -1.93 4.07 -5.14
CA MET A 203 -1.62 5.38 -4.57
C MET A 203 -2.36 5.63 -3.25
N ALA A 204 -3.58 5.09 -3.08
CA ALA A 204 -4.44 5.30 -1.91
C ALA A 204 -4.28 4.26 -0.78
N ASP A 205 -3.97 2.98 -1.05
CA ASP A 205 -3.50 2.03 -0.04
C ASP A 205 -2.10 2.42 0.49
N ALA A 206 -1.49 3.45 -0.11
CA ALA A 206 -0.33 4.13 0.42
C ALA A 206 -0.65 5.39 1.27
N ASP A 207 -1.89 5.88 1.31
CA ASP A 207 -2.23 7.20 1.89
C ASP A 207 -3.69 7.29 2.40
N ASP A 208 -3.89 7.66 3.67
CA ASP A 208 -5.16 8.21 4.18
C ASP A 208 -5.58 9.42 3.29
N PRO A 209 -6.87 9.66 2.96
CA PRO A 209 -7.28 10.80 2.12
C PRO A 209 -6.76 12.20 2.53
N GLY A 210 -6.32 12.41 3.77
CA GLY A 210 -5.58 13.62 4.18
C GLY A 210 -4.10 13.61 3.80
N ASP A 211 -3.51 12.42 3.68
CA ASP A 211 -2.11 12.16 3.39
C ASP A 211 -1.78 12.36 1.90
N GLY A 212 -2.71 12.07 0.99
CA GLY A 212 -2.56 12.36 -0.44
C GLY A 212 -2.39 13.85 -0.76
N VAL A 213 -3.16 14.72 -0.09
CA VAL A 213 -3.03 16.18 -0.23
C VAL A 213 -1.70 16.68 0.36
N MET A 214 -1.26 16.07 1.47
CA MET A 214 0.02 16.40 2.12
C MET A 214 1.21 15.92 1.29
N ARG A 215 1.12 14.73 0.69
CA ARG A 215 2.10 14.19 -0.24
C ARG A 215 2.25 15.08 -1.47
N ASP A 216 1.16 15.48 -2.10
CA ASP A 216 1.21 16.39 -3.25
C ASP A 216 1.84 17.74 -2.87
N ARG A 217 1.53 18.24 -1.66
CA ARG A 217 2.15 19.46 -1.12
C ARG A 217 3.66 19.28 -0.91
N VAL A 218 4.10 18.18 -0.28
CA VAL A 218 5.52 17.85 -0.09
C VAL A 218 6.25 17.74 -1.43
N ILE A 219 5.66 17.04 -2.41
CA ILE A 219 6.24 16.86 -3.74
C ILE A 219 6.41 18.20 -4.46
N ASN A 220 5.37 19.04 -4.47
CA ASN A 220 5.42 20.34 -5.12
C ASN A 220 6.49 21.24 -4.48
N THR A 221 6.53 21.31 -3.15
CA THR A 221 7.52 22.11 -2.42
C THR A 221 8.94 21.56 -2.62
N LEU A 222 9.11 20.23 -2.72
CA LEU A 222 10.40 19.62 -3.04
C LEU A 222 10.86 19.94 -4.48
N VAL A 223 9.95 19.92 -5.45
CA VAL A 223 10.24 20.31 -6.84
C VAL A 223 10.65 21.79 -6.91
N GLU A 224 9.93 22.67 -6.23
CA GLU A 224 10.29 24.10 -6.13
C GLU A 224 11.66 24.29 -5.47
N TYR A 225 11.95 23.56 -4.39
CA TYR A 225 13.25 23.57 -3.74
C TYR A 225 14.38 23.14 -4.68
N LEU A 226 14.20 22.02 -5.40
CA LEU A 226 15.21 21.52 -6.35
C LEU A 226 15.44 22.50 -7.50
N LYS A 227 14.39 23.16 -8.01
CA LYS A 227 14.49 24.23 -9.00
C LYS A 227 15.24 25.45 -8.46
N ALA A 228 14.95 25.88 -7.23
CA ALA A 228 15.63 26.99 -6.58
C ALA A 228 17.13 26.72 -6.31
N GLN A 229 17.50 25.45 -6.09
CA GLN A 229 18.90 25.00 -5.96
C GLN A 229 19.58 24.71 -7.32
N ASN A 230 18.90 25.02 -8.43
CA ASN A 230 19.35 24.80 -9.80
C ASN A 230 19.74 23.33 -10.08
N GLN A 231 18.88 22.39 -9.67
CA GLN A 231 19.07 20.94 -9.85
C GLN A 231 17.98 20.34 -10.76
N PRO A 232 17.97 20.65 -12.07
CA PRO A 232 16.95 20.14 -13.00
C PRO A 232 16.99 18.60 -13.10
N ASP A 233 18.18 18.00 -13.18
CA ASP A 233 18.32 16.54 -13.29
C ASP A 233 17.72 15.79 -12.09
N CYS A 234 17.75 16.41 -10.89
CA CYS A 234 17.13 15.84 -9.69
C CYS A 234 15.59 15.93 -9.73
N VAL A 235 15.04 16.96 -10.39
CA VAL A 235 13.59 17.09 -10.63
C VAL A 235 13.13 16.04 -11.62
N ASP A 236 13.88 15.84 -12.72
CA ASP A 236 13.57 14.82 -13.71
C ASP A 236 13.67 13.42 -13.11
N TYR A 237 14.71 13.18 -12.32
CA TYR A 237 14.86 11.95 -11.53
C TYR A 237 13.67 11.71 -10.58
N LEU A 238 13.23 12.74 -9.85
CA LEU A 238 12.07 12.65 -8.96
C LEU A 238 10.78 12.37 -9.73
N ALA A 239 10.56 13.06 -10.86
CA ALA A 239 9.37 12.87 -11.70
C ALA A 239 9.28 11.44 -12.22
N LEU A 240 10.40 10.89 -12.72
CA LEU A 240 10.46 9.50 -13.18
C LEU A 240 10.30 8.51 -12.02
N LYS A 241 10.86 8.80 -10.85
CA LYS A 241 10.64 7.98 -9.65
C LYS A 241 9.20 7.96 -9.18
N LEU A 242 8.50 9.10 -9.26
CA LEU A 242 7.07 9.19 -8.93
C LEU A 242 6.17 8.50 -9.96
N GLN A 243 6.66 8.33 -11.19
CA GLN A 243 6.03 7.51 -12.24
C GLN A 243 6.36 6.01 -12.13
N ASP A 244 6.95 5.59 -11.00
CA ASP A 244 7.37 4.20 -10.72
C ASP A 244 8.43 3.63 -11.69
N CYS A 245 9.21 4.49 -12.37
CA CYS A 245 10.31 4.03 -13.22
C CYS A 245 11.41 3.34 -12.37
N SER A 246 11.84 2.17 -12.86
CA SER A 246 12.98 1.42 -12.35
C SER A 246 14.28 2.23 -12.50
N ALA A 247 15.33 1.82 -11.78
CA ALA A 247 16.63 2.50 -11.91
C ALA A 247 17.13 2.45 -13.37
N ALA A 248 17.04 1.28 -14.01
CA ALA A 248 17.46 1.08 -15.39
C ALA A 248 16.70 1.97 -16.39
N GLU A 249 15.35 2.05 -16.28
CA GLU A 249 14.56 2.93 -17.15
C GLU A 249 14.92 4.40 -16.97
N ILE A 250 15.20 4.82 -15.74
CA ILE A 250 15.65 6.19 -15.48
C ILE A 250 16.99 6.47 -16.14
N ASP A 251 17.91 5.50 -16.13
CA ASP A 251 19.20 5.65 -16.78
C ASP A 251 19.06 5.75 -18.29
N ASP A 252 18.20 4.94 -18.89
CA ASP A 252 17.96 4.96 -20.32
C ASP A 252 17.26 6.26 -20.75
N ILE A 253 16.26 6.71 -19.99
CA ILE A 253 15.52 7.95 -20.27
C ILE A 253 16.42 9.19 -20.10
N LEU A 254 17.29 9.20 -19.09
CA LEU A 254 18.19 10.32 -18.80
C LEU A 254 19.55 10.18 -19.51
N GLY A 255 19.79 9.08 -20.23
CA GLY A 255 21.06 8.79 -20.92
C GLY A 255 22.26 8.68 -19.98
N LEU A 256 22.06 8.16 -18.75
CA LEU A 256 23.08 8.15 -17.70
C LEU A 256 23.96 6.91 -17.76
N SER A 257 25.28 7.11 -17.67
CA SER A 257 26.20 6.04 -17.32
C SER A 257 26.03 5.60 -15.87
N ALA A 258 26.52 4.41 -15.52
CA ALA A 258 26.51 3.92 -14.13
C ALA A 258 27.16 4.89 -13.13
N ARG A 259 28.15 5.68 -13.56
CA ARG A 259 28.83 6.69 -12.74
C ARG A 259 27.98 7.95 -12.56
N GLU A 260 27.31 8.40 -13.62
CA GLU A 260 26.42 9.56 -13.57
C GLU A 260 25.16 9.27 -12.75
N ARG A 261 24.63 8.04 -12.84
CA ARG A 261 23.57 7.54 -11.96
C ARG A 261 23.96 7.66 -10.50
N ASP A 262 25.11 7.11 -10.11
CA ASP A 262 25.57 7.14 -8.73
C ASP A 262 25.73 8.59 -8.23
N TYR A 263 26.32 9.46 -9.06
CA TYR A 263 26.43 10.89 -8.74
C TYR A 263 25.06 11.57 -8.58
N LEU A 264 24.12 11.30 -9.49
CA LEU A 264 22.76 11.83 -9.44
C LEU A 264 22.02 11.35 -8.19
N GLN A 265 22.14 10.08 -7.84
CA GLN A 265 21.52 9.50 -6.65
C GLN A 265 22.11 10.08 -5.35
N GLN A 266 23.43 10.24 -5.28
CA GLN A 266 24.08 10.87 -4.13
C GLN A 266 23.68 12.34 -3.98
N ARG A 267 23.65 13.08 -5.09
CA ARG A 267 23.22 14.49 -5.11
C ARG A 267 21.75 14.63 -4.73
N PHE A 268 20.89 13.78 -5.28
CA PHE A 268 19.47 13.72 -4.93
C PHE A 268 19.29 13.42 -3.43
N LYS A 269 19.97 12.39 -2.91
CA LYS A 269 19.96 12.05 -1.47
C LYS A 269 20.38 13.23 -0.60
N TYR A 270 21.46 13.93 -0.96
CA TYR A 270 21.90 15.13 -0.25
C TYR A 270 20.80 16.19 -0.18
N HIS A 271 20.12 16.46 -1.29
CA HIS A 271 19.05 17.44 -1.35
C HIS A 271 17.81 17.01 -0.55
N ILE A 272 17.45 15.73 -0.55
CA ILE A 272 16.36 15.20 0.27
C ILE A 272 16.67 15.34 1.76
N GLU A 273 17.89 14.99 2.18
CA GLU A 273 18.33 15.14 3.57
C GLU A 273 18.33 16.61 3.98
N LYS A 274 18.78 17.51 3.11
CA LYS A 274 18.79 18.96 3.38
C LYS A 274 17.38 19.54 3.42
N PHE A 275 16.50 19.13 2.51
CA PHE A 275 15.10 19.54 2.46
C PHE A 275 14.35 19.14 3.74
N SER A 276 14.50 17.88 4.16
CA SER A 276 13.84 17.31 5.34
C SER A 276 14.37 17.82 6.69
N GLN A 277 15.60 18.37 6.73
CA GLN A 277 16.24 18.80 7.99
C GLN A 277 16.40 20.33 8.14
N GLN A 278 16.42 21.10 7.05
CA GLN A 278 16.78 22.52 7.09
C GLN A 278 15.75 23.47 6.45
N HIS A 279 15.03 23.04 5.40
CA HIS A 279 14.11 23.92 4.69
C HIS A 279 12.66 23.73 5.14
N GLU A 280 12.09 22.54 4.93
CA GLU A 280 10.66 22.28 5.11
C GLU A 280 10.44 21.09 6.06
N TRP A 281 11.18 21.11 7.17
CA TRP A 281 11.13 20.02 8.14
C TRP A 281 9.71 19.86 8.71
N GLU A 282 8.99 20.95 8.97
CA GLU A 282 7.61 20.92 9.50
C GLU A 282 6.68 20.16 8.57
N LEU A 283 6.72 20.49 7.28
CA LEU A 283 5.90 19.87 6.25
C LEU A 283 6.21 18.36 6.09
N VAL A 284 7.50 18.01 6.04
CA VAL A 284 7.94 16.61 5.91
C VAL A 284 7.62 15.80 7.16
N HIS A 285 7.77 16.39 8.35
CA HIS A 285 7.48 15.71 9.60
C HIS A 285 5.97 15.58 9.84
N GLN A 286 5.17 16.56 9.39
CA GLN A 286 3.72 16.48 9.40
C GLN A 286 3.22 15.35 8.47
N TRP A 287 3.81 15.21 7.28
CA TRP A 287 3.52 14.09 6.37
C TRP A 287 3.95 12.73 6.96
N LEU A 288 5.11 12.65 7.62
CA LEU A 288 5.58 11.41 8.25
C LEU A 288 4.84 11.03 9.56
N GLY A 289 3.78 11.76 9.95
CA GLY A 289 3.11 11.59 11.25
C GLY A 289 4.05 11.79 12.44
N ALA A 290 5.11 12.55 12.22
CA ALA A 290 6.25 12.74 13.11
C ALA A 290 6.43 14.21 13.51
N ASN A 291 5.32 14.92 13.65
CA ASN A 291 5.31 16.28 14.19
C ASN A 291 5.68 16.27 15.68
N LEU A 292 6.04 17.44 16.21
CA LEU A 292 6.44 17.59 17.61
C LEU A 292 5.32 17.21 18.60
N GLU A 293 4.06 17.37 18.18
CA GLU A 293 2.85 16.98 18.92
C GLU A 293 2.69 15.45 19.01
N ALA A 294 3.08 14.71 17.97
CA ALA A 294 3.15 13.25 18.00
C ALA A 294 4.55 12.74 18.43
N HIS A 295 5.25 13.48 19.30
CA HIS A 295 6.55 13.08 19.84
C HIS A 295 7.61 12.76 18.77
N LEU A 296 7.59 13.48 17.66
CA LEU A 296 8.46 13.24 16.49
C LEU A 296 8.31 11.82 15.90
N GLY A 297 7.15 11.20 16.05
CA GLY A 297 6.81 9.88 15.52
C GLY A 297 7.35 8.72 16.38
N MET A 298 7.71 9.00 17.63
CA MET A 298 8.13 8.03 18.64
C MET A 298 6.93 7.62 19.52
N THR A 299 6.98 6.40 20.06
CA THR A 299 6.06 5.99 21.12
C THR A 299 6.31 6.80 22.40
N PRO A 300 5.35 6.89 23.34
CA PRO A 300 5.55 7.62 24.60
C PRO A 300 6.76 7.15 25.41
N THR A 301 7.09 5.86 25.35
CA THR A 301 8.27 5.26 25.99
C THR A 301 9.57 5.68 25.29
N GLU A 302 9.63 5.54 23.96
CA GLU A 302 10.79 5.99 23.18
C GLU A 302 11.03 7.50 23.31
N TRP A 303 9.96 8.29 23.41
CA TRP A 303 10.03 9.73 23.62
C TRP A 303 10.64 10.07 24.98
N ALA A 304 10.21 9.40 26.04
CA ALA A 304 10.77 9.60 27.38
C ALA A 304 12.28 9.27 27.40
N ASP A 305 12.67 8.15 26.79
CA ASP A 305 14.06 7.73 26.69
C ASP A 305 14.89 8.71 25.85
N PHE A 306 14.35 9.16 24.72
CA PHE A 306 14.98 10.17 23.89
C PHE A 306 15.21 11.48 24.65
N LEU A 307 14.22 11.96 25.41
CA LEU A 307 14.37 13.16 26.24
C LEU A 307 15.48 13.01 27.28
N VAL A 308 15.71 11.82 27.83
CA VAL A 308 16.82 11.56 28.77
C VAL A 308 18.17 11.73 28.08
N THR A 309 18.30 11.31 26.81
CA THR A 309 19.55 11.45 26.03
C THR A 309 19.90 12.89 25.66
N LEU A 310 18.93 13.81 25.68
CA LEU A 310 19.15 15.20 25.29
C LEU A 310 19.78 16.05 26.41
N PRO A 311 20.67 17.00 26.09
CA PRO A 311 21.15 17.98 27.05
C PRO A 311 20.02 18.83 27.64
N THR A 312 20.16 19.27 28.89
CA THR A 312 19.13 20.02 29.63
C THR A 312 18.63 21.28 28.89
N ASP A 313 19.51 21.99 28.19
CA ASP A 313 19.11 23.17 27.42
C ASP A 313 18.27 22.81 26.18
N HIS A 314 18.52 21.65 25.57
CA HIS A 314 17.75 21.16 24.41
C HIS A 314 16.38 20.61 24.86
N ARG A 315 16.31 20.02 26.06
CA ARG A 315 15.02 19.66 26.70
C ARG A 315 14.16 20.90 26.94
N ARG A 316 14.73 21.95 27.56
CA ARG A 316 14.03 23.22 27.79
C ARG A 316 13.55 23.86 26.48
N PHE A 317 14.39 23.83 25.46
CA PHE A 317 14.04 24.31 24.12
C PHE A 317 12.87 23.53 23.50
N LEU A 318 12.88 22.19 23.59
CA LEU A 318 11.76 21.34 23.13
C LEU A 318 10.47 21.64 23.89
N THR A 319 10.53 21.77 25.21
CA THR A 319 9.36 22.10 26.04
C THR A 319 8.76 23.46 25.66
N LEU A 320 9.59 24.45 25.31
CA LEU A 320 9.12 25.76 24.85
C LEU A 320 8.39 25.64 23.50
N LYS A 321 8.93 24.90 22.52
CA LYS A 321 8.24 24.67 21.24
C LYS A 321 6.99 23.81 21.38
N GLN A 322 6.92 22.90 22.36
CA GLN A 322 5.72 22.08 22.64
C GLN A 322 4.60 22.85 23.32
N THR A 323 4.93 23.68 24.31
CA THR A 323 3.92 24.44 25.07
C THR A 323 3.44 25.68 24.33
N GLN A 324 4.22 26.19 23.37
CA GLN A 324 3.88 27.37 22.57
C GLN A 324 4.15 27.10 21.07
N PRO A 325 3.18 26.51 20.34
CA PRO A 325 3.36 26.15 18.93
C PRO A 325 3.65 27.34 18.01
N ALA A 326 3.22 28.55 18.39
CA ALA A 326 3.38 29.78 17.62
C ALA A 326 4.53 30.69 18.13
N ILE A 327 5.43 30.20 18.99
CA ILE A 327 6.54 31.01 19.49
C ILE A 327 7.60 31.24 18.40
N SER A 328 7.96 32.49 18.15
CA SER A 328 8.97 32.84 17.14
C SER A 328 10.38 32.46 17.61
N ASP A 329 11.27 32.17 16.67
CA ASP A 329 12.66 31.83 16.97
C ASP A 329 13.40 32.97 17.71
N GLU A 330 13.00 34.23 17.51
CA GLU A 330 13.50 35.40 18.24
C GLU A 330 13.06 35.39 19.71
N ALA A 331 11.80 35.03 20.00
CA ALA A 331 11.30 34.93 21.36
C ALA A 331 11.99 33.78 22.12
N ILE A 332 12.17 32.64 21.46
CA ILE A 332 12.93 31.50 22.02
C ILE A 332 14.39 31.91 22.29
N ALA A 333 15.02 32.59 21.33
CA ALA A 333 16.39 33.09 21.46
C ALA A 333 16.54 33.97 22.70
N GLN A 334 15.58 34.87 22.96
CA GLN A 334 15.57 35.72 24.15
C GLN A 334 15.37 34.92 25.44
N THR A 335 14.43 33.96 25.48
CA THR A 335 14.17 33.15 26.68
C THR A 335 15.35 32.25 27.07
N LEU A 336 16.08 31.72 26.09
CA LEU A 336 17.20 30.80 26.31
C LEU A 336 18.58 31.48 26.29
N GLY A 337 18.65 32.79 26.04
CA GLY A 337 19.91 33.51 25.89
C GLY A 337 20.74 33.03 24.68
N TRP A 338 20.06 32.60 23.62
CA TRP A 338 20.68 32.10 22.39
C TRP A 338 20.63 33.14 21.27
N THR A 339 21.45 32.98 20.24
CA THR A 339 21.28 33.75 19.01
C THR A 339 20.26 33.05 18.11
N PRO A 340 19.53 33.77 17.22
CA PRO A 340 18.58 33.14 16.29
C PRO A 340 19.22 32.03 15.44
N LYS A 341 20.48 32.22 15.00
CA LYS A 341 21.26 31.18 14.32
C LYS A 341 21.53 29.95 15.19
N LYS A 342 21.70 30.13 16.51
CA LYS A 342 21.89 29.03 17.46
C LYS A 342 20.58 28.27 17.67
N VAL A 343 19.43 28.94 17.71
CA VAL A 343 18.10 28.30 17.78
C VAL A 343 17.89 27.36 16.59
N GLN A 344 18.09 27.85 15.36
CA GLN A 344 17.95 27.03 14.15
C GLN A 344 18.91 25.84 14.13
N ARG A 345 20.20 26.05 14.44
CA ARG A 345 21.20 24.98 14.49
C ARG A 345 20.89 23.93 15.56
N SER A 346 20.46 24.36 16.74
CA SER A 346 20.06 23.46 17.82
C SER A 346 18.83 22.65 17.41
N TRP A 347 17.88 23.26 16.71
CA TRP A 347 16.69 22.57 16.21
C TRP A 347 17.02 21.48 15.20
N THR A 348 17.81 21.80 14.17
CA THR A 348 18.29 20.81 13.20
C THR A 348 19.05 19.67 13.88
N LYS A 349 19.82 19.97 14.95
CA LYS A 349 20.55 18.96 15.72
C LYS A 349 19.61 18.02 16.48
N VAL A 350 18.55 18.55 17.09
CA VAL A 350 17.53 17.75 17.79
C VAL A 350 16.80 16.85 16.80
N LEU A 351 16.34 17.38 15.66
CA LEU A 351 15.67 16.58 14.63
C LEU A 351 16.57 15.45 14.09
N LYS A 352 17.86 15.74 13.86
CA LYS A 352 18.83 14.72 13.43
C LYS A 352 19.04 13.64 14.49
N GLN A 353 19.09 14.01 15.77
CA GLN A 353 19.19 13.04 16.87
C GLN A 353 17.91 12.19 16.98
N ALA A 354 16.73 12.81 16.83
CA ALA A 354 15.45 12.12 16.85
C ALA A 354 15.30 11.11 15.69
N TRP A 355 15.70 11.53 14.49
CA TRP A 355 15.70 10.68 13.29
C TRP A 355 16.66 9.49 13.44
N ASN A 356 17.89 9.73 13.93
CA ASN A 356 18.85 8.67 14.20
C ASN A 356 18.31 7.68 15.24
N TYR A 357 17.72 8.18 16.33
CA TYR A 357 17.18 7.35 17.41
C TYR A 357 16.09 6.41 16.88
N ARG A 358 15.12 6.93 16.12
CA ARG A 358 14.05 6.14 15.48
C ARG A 358 14.59 5.03 14.56
N ASN A 359 15.58 5.37 13.74
CA ASN A 359 16.09 4.45 12.71
C ASN A 359 17.12 3.45 13.26
N GLN A 360 17.78 3.76 14.38
CA GLN A 360 18.67 2.83 15.08
C GLN A 360 17.88 1.85 15.96
N ALA A 361 16.88 2.32 16.72
CA ALA A 361 16.05 1.46 17.58
C ALA A 361 15.28 0.40 16.76
N ARG A 362 14.73 0.80 15.61
CA ARG A 362 14.03 -0.12 14.68
C ARG A 362 14.97 -1.07 13.91
N GLY A 363 16.26 -0.75 13.82
CA GLY A 363 17.26 -1.62 13.20
C GLY A 363 17.75 -2.73 14.13
N SER A 364 17.76 -2.49 15.44
CA SER A 364 18.19 -3.47 16.46
C SER A 364 17.16 -4.55 16.77
N GLU A 365 15.88 -4.34 16.49
CA GLU A 365 14.85 -5.39 16.61
C GLU A 365 14.82 -6.35 15.40
N ALA A 366 15.63 -6.09 14.37
CA ALA A 366 15.72 -6.88 13.14
C ALA A 366 17.01 -7.70 13.02
N SER A 367 17.76 -7.91 14.12
CA SER A 367 18.92 -8.83 14.18
C SER A 367 18.68 -10.02 15.08
#